data_AF-A0A1A7YSF4-F1
#
_entry.id   AF-A0A1A7YSF4-F1
#
_cell.length_a   1.000
_cell.length_b   1.000
_cell.length_c   1.000
_cell.angle_alpha   90.00
_cell.angle_beta   90.00
_cell.angle_gamma   90.00
#
_symmetry.space_group_name_H-M   'P 1'
#
loop_
_entity.id
_entity.type
_entity.pdbx_description
1 polymer ?
#
loop_
_entity_poly.entity_id
_entity_poly.type
_entity_poly.pdbx_seq_one_letter_code
_entity_poly.pdbx_strand_id
1 'polypeptide(L)'
;MSCNWGTELWDQFENLEKHTSWGIDFLERYTKFVKERVDIELSYAKQIRNLSKKYYPKRNREDESRYTWCLAFAATLQQLNELAAQKEDLAENLNSQIVCELTRYTQELKTERKTHFQDGRRAQQHIESSWKQLESSKRRYERDCKEAERAQHISDRIDVEKTDGEKRCSIKTRQTAQQKQQAAEESRKDYVTSLNQFNQDQHQHYHTLVPVIYQ
;
A
#
# COMPACT_ATOMS: atom_id res chain seq x y z
N MET A 1 -3.46 21.36 -14.07
CA MET A 1 -2.55 20.25 -13.78
C MET A 1 -3.36 19.22 -13.01
N SER A 2 -3.41 17.97 -13.47
CA SER A 2 -4.10 16.90 -12.74
C SER A 2 -3.31 16.56 -11.48
N CYS A 3 -3.91 16.76 -10.31
CA CYS A 3 -3.34 16.34 -9.03
C CYS A 3 -3.18 14.80 -9.04
N ASN A 4 -1.96 14.30 -8.79
CA ASN A 4 -1.64 12.87 -8.78
C ASN A 4 -0.90 12.53 -7.48
N TRP A 5 -1.33 11.47 -6.77
CA TRP A 5 -0.69 11.01 -5.53
C TRP A 5 0.77 10.62 -5.75
N GLY A 6 1.09 10.06 -6.91
CA GLY A 6 2.47 9.73 -7.29
C GLY A 6 3.43 10.91 -7.37
N THR A 7 2.93 12.14 -7.50
CA THR A 7 3.74 13.36 -7.58
C THR A 7 3.61 14.20 -6.32
N GLU A 8 2.40 14.35 -5.79
CA GLU A 8 2.12 15.23 -4.65
C GLU A 8 2.37 14.56 -3.30
N LEU A 9 2.30 13.22 -3.25
CA LEU A 9 2.36 12.43 -2.00
C LEU A 9 3.51 11.41 -2.04
N TRP A 10 4.55 11.67 -2.84
CA TRP A 10 5.66 10.74 -3.09
C TRP A 10 6.34 10.24 -1.79
N ASP A 11 6.37 11.05 -0.74
CA ASP A 11 6.96 10.76 0.56
C ASP A 11 5.96 10.21 1.60
N GLN A 12 4.69 10.05 1.24
CA GLN A 12 3.60 9.71 2.16
C GLN A 12 3.24 8.21 2.21
N PHE A 13 4.19 7.31 1.95
CA PHE A 13 3.94 5.87 1.84
C PHE A 13 3.10 5.28 2.99
N GLU A 14 3.49 5.56 4.24
CA GLU A 14 2.79 5.06 5.42
C GLU A 14 1.38 5.64 5.58
N ASN A 15 1.20 6.91 5.20
CA ASN A 15 -0.10 7.57 5.28
C ASN A 15 -1.05 7.05 4.20
N LEU A 16 -0.54 6.74 3.01
CA LEU A 16 -1.29 6.05 1.96
C LEU A 16 -1.67 4.62 2.40
N GLU A 17 -0.76 3.90 3.07
CA GLU A 17 -1.05 2.56 3.60
C GLU A 17 -2.19 2.59 4.61
N LYS A 18 -2.18 3.56 5.53
CA LYS A 18 -3.26 3.79 6.51
C LYS A 18 -4.56 4.23 5.84
N HIS A 19 -4.49 5.19 4.92
CA HIS A 19 -5.66 5.73 4.21
C HIS A 19 -6.40 4.65 3.43
N THR A 20 -5.67 3.84 2.66
CA THR A 20 -6.25 2.73 1.89
C THR A 20 -6.80 1.62 2.79
N SER A 21 -6.17 1.35 3.94
CA SER A 21 -6.73 0.43 4.94
C SER A 21 -8.06 0.93 5.47
N TRP A 22 -8.15 2.22 5.81
CA TRP A 22 -9.39 2.81 6.32
C TRP A 22 -10.52 2.77 5.28
N GLY A 23 -10.20 2.96 4.00
CA GLY A 23 -11.18 2.80 2.91
C GLY A 23 -11.75 1.38 2.85
N ILE A 24 -10.92 0.35 3.04
CA ILE A 24 -11.35 -1.05 3.11
C ILE A 24 -12.23 -1.28 4.35
N ASP A 25 -11.81 -0.79 5.53
CA ASP A 25 -12.59 -0.92 6.76
C ASP A 25 -13.99 -0.29 6.63
N PHE A 26 -14.09 0.84 5.92
CA PHE A 26 -15.35 1.47 5.59
C PHE A 26 -16.23 0.59 4.70
N LEU A 27 -15.68 0.00 3.63
CA LEU A 27 -16.43 -0.91 2.75
C LEU A 27 -16.95 -2.13 3.50
N GLU A 28 -16.17 -2.69 4.42
CA GLU A 28 -16.60 -3.81 5.26
C GLU A 28 -17.74 -3.41 6.21
N ARG A 29 -17.60 -2.24 6.88
CA ARG A 29 -18.65 -1.70 7.75
C ARG A 29 -19.93 -1.43 6.96
N TYR A 30 -19.82 -0.85 5.76
CA TYR A 30 -20.97 -0.59 4.90
C TYR A 30 -21.64 -1.89 4.44
N THR A 31 -20.85 -2.89 4.02
CA THR A 31 -21.37 -4.22 3.65
C THR A 31 -22.11 -4.86 4.82
N LYS A 32 -21.58 -4.76 6.04
CA LYS A 32 -22.23 -5.24 7.26
C LYS A 32 -23.55 -4.52 7.52
N PHE A 33 -23.57 -3.19 7.37
CA PHE A 33 -24.80 -2.40 7.49
C PHE A 33 -25.89 -2.87 6.51
N VAL A 34 -25.53 -3.14 5.25
CA VAL A 34 -26.50 -3.66 4.26
C VAL A 34 -27.00 -5.05 4.64
N LYS A 35 -26.12 -5.94 5.16
CA LYS A 35 -26.54 -7.25 5.69
C LYS A 35 -27.55 -7.11 6.84
N GLU A 36 -27.29 -6.24 7.81
CA GLU A 36 -28.22 -5.98 8.91
C GLU A 36 -29.56 -5.42 8.39
N ARG A 37 -29.54 -4.58 7.35
CA ARG A 37 -30.76 -4.10 6.68
C ARG A 37 -31.54 -5.24 6.01
N VAL A 38 -30.85 -6.18 5.33
CA VAL A 38 -31.47 -7.38 4.74
C VAL A 38 -32.21 -8.17 5.82
N ASP A 39 -31.58 -8.39 6.97
CA ASP A 39 -32.18 -9.13 8.10
C ASP A 39 -33.43 -8.43 8.65
N ILE A 40 -33.43 -7.10 8.71
CA ILE A 40 -34.58 -6.30 9.14
C ILE A 40 -35.75 -6.46 8.16
N GLU A 41 -35.51 -6.35 6.85
CA GLU A 41 -36.56 -6.47 5.83
C GLU A 41 -37.17 -7.89 5.83
N LEU A 42 -36.34 -8.94 5.95
CA LEU A 42 -36.81 -10.33 6.08
C LEU A 42 -37.62 -10.57 7.36
N SER A 43 -37.16 -10.02 8.49
CA SER A 43 -37.87 -10.11 9.77
C SER A 43 -39.24 -9.44 9.70
N TYR A 44 -39.31 -8.25 9.09
CA TYR A 44 -40.56 -7.52 8.87
C TYR A 44 -41.52 -8.33 8.00
N ALA A 45 -41.05 -8.81 6.84
CA ALA A 45 -41.86 -9.61 5.92
C ALA A 45 -42.45 -10.85 6.61
N LYS A 46 -41.62 -11.57 7.38
CA LYS A 46 -42.04 -12.75 8.15
C LYS A 46 -43.11 -12.41 9.18
N GLN A 47 -42.95 -11.32 9.93
CA GLN A 47 -43.92 -10.88 10.94
C GLN A 47 -45.26 -10.51 10.29
N ILE A 48 -45.25 -9.76 9.19
CA ILE A 48 -46.46 -9.38 8.45
C ILE A 48 -47.17 -10.60 7.85
N ARG A 49 -46.44 -11.55 7.26
CA ARG A 49 -47.04 -12.78 6.72
C ARG A 49 -47.68 -13.63 7.82
N ASN A 50 -47.00 -13.79 8.96
CA ASN A 50 -47.54 -14.54 10.10
C ASN A 50 -48.81 -13.87 10.65
N LEU A 51 -48.81 -12.52 10.73
CA LEU A 51 -49.99 -11.76 11.13
C LEU A 51 -51.14 -11.99 10.14
N SER A 52 -50.91 -11.79 8.84
CA SER A 52 -51.95 -11.96 7.82
C SER A 52 -52.53 -13.38 7.83
N LYS A 53 -51.68 -14.40 7.89
CA LYS A 53 -52.09 -15.81 7.98
C LYS A 53 -52.90 -16.13 9.24
N LYS A 54 -52.54 -15.52 10.39
CA LYS A 54 -53.25 -15.74 11.66
C LYS A 54 -54.70 -15.25 11.62
N TYR A 55 -54.95 -14.14 10.92
CA TYR A 55 -56.26 -13.51 10.85
C TYR A 55 -57.04 -13.85 9.57
N TYR A 56 -56.45 -14.60 8.64
CA TYR A 56 -57.12 -15.00 7.41
C TYR A 56 -58.40 -15.81 7.72
N PRO A 57 -59.56 -15.49 7.10
CA PRO A 57 -60.81 -16.18 7.36
C PRO A 57 -60.68 -17.69 7.13
N LYS A 58 -61.07 -18.49 8.12
CA LYS A 58 -61.10 -19.97 7.98
C LYS A 58 -62.28 -20.36 7.09
N ARG A 59 -62.05 -21.31 6.19
CA ARG A 59 -62.92 -21.77 5.09
C ARG A 59 -64.37 -22.17 5.44
N ASN A 60 -64.74 -22.27 6.72
CA ASN A 60 -66.06 -22.71 7.19
C ASN A 60 -67.10 -21.59 7.39
N ARG A 61 -66.89 -20.39 6.83
CA ARG A 61 -67.80 -19.24 6.99
C ARG A 61 -68.22 -18.61 5.66
N GLU A 62 -68.71 -19.43 4.71
CA GLU A 62 -69.20 -18.97 3.39
C GLU A 62 -70.36 -17.94 3.48
N ASP A 63 -71.10 -17.89 4.59
CA ASP A 63 -72.11 -16.85 4.83
C ASP A 63 -71.50 -15.48 5.17
N GLU A 64 -70.32 -15.42 5.79
CA GLU A 64 -69.69 -14.15 6.19
C GLU A 64 -68.99 -13.45 5.02
N SER A 65 -68.49 -14.20 4.05
CA SER A 65 -67.83 -13.68 2.83
C SER A 65 -68.74 -12.87 1.89
N ARG A 66 -70.03 -12.73 2.23
CA ARG A 66 -71.03 -11.96 1.49
C ARG A 66 -71.11 -10.50 1.94
N TYR A 67 -70.62 -10.20 3.14
CA TYR A 67 -70.68 -8.86 3.69
C TYR A 67 -69.48 -8.02 3.24
N THR A 68 -69.75 -6.77 2.88
CA THR A 68 -68.73 -5.83 2.38
C THR A 68 -67.58 -5.59 3.36
N TRP A 69 -67.85 -5.56 4.66
CA TRP A 69 -66.83 -5.42 5.70
C TRP A 69 -65.90 -6.64 5.78
N CYS A 70 -66.42 -7.85 5.54
CA CYS A 70 -65.62 -9.08 5.54
C CYS A 70 -64.71 -9.12 4.31
N LEU A 71 -65.24 -8.75 3.14
CA LEU A 71 -64.48 -8.61 1.89
C LEU A 71 -63.37 -7.56 2.02
N ALA A 72 -63.67 -6.40 2.61
CA ALA A 72 -62.69 -5.36 2.85
C ALA A 72 -61.55 -5.82 3.77
N PHE A 73 -61.87 -6.56 4.85
CA PHE A 73 -60.85 -7.11 5.72
C PHE A 73 -59.97 -8.16 5.01
N ALA A 74 -60.57 -9.06 4.23
CA ALA A 74 -59.83 -10.05 3.44
C ALA A 74 -58.89 -9.38 2.42
N ALA A 75 -59.34 -8.31 1.76
CA ALA A 75 -58.50 -7.52 0.85
C ALA A 75 -57.31 -6.88 1.57
N THR A 76 -57.50 -6.32 2.77
CA THR A 76 -56.39 -5.79 3.59
C THR A 76 -55.37 -6.88 3.94
N LEU A 77 -55.83 -8.07 4.33
CA LEU A 77 -54.93 -9.20 4.63
C LEU A 77 -54.14 -9.65 3.39
N GLN A 78 -54.77 -9.63 2.21
CA GLN A 78 -54.09 -9.91 0.95
C GLN A 78 -53.01 -8.85 0.65
N GLN A 79 -53.33 -7.56 0.77
CA GLN A 79 -52.35 -6.47 0.57
C GLN A 79 -51.16 -6.59 1.54
N LEU A 80 -51.39 -7.00 2.79
CA LEU A 80 -50.29 -7.26 3.74
C LEU A 80 -49.38 -8.41 3.28
N ASN A 81 -49.94 -9.47 2.67
CA ASN A 81 -49.12 -10.55 2.11
C ASN A 81 -48.31 -10.09 0.89
N GLU A 82 -48.90 -9.27 0.02
CA GLU A 82 -48.22 -8.67 -1.14
C GLU A 82 -47.07 -7.76 -0.68
N LEU A 83 -47.30 -6.92 0.35
CA LEU A 83 -46.26 -6.10 0.97
C LEU A 83 -45.12 -6.96 1.53
N ALA A 84 -45.44 -8.05 2.24
CA ALA A 84 -44.41 -8.97 2.74
C ALA A 84 -43.57 -9.57 1.60
N ALA A 85 -44.19 -9.95 0.47
CA ALA A 85 -43.47 -10.45 -0.69
C ALA A 85 -42.53 -9.39 -1.30
N GLN A 86 -42.99 -8.14 -1.43
CA GLN A 86 -42.13 -7.03 -1.91
C GLN A 86 -40.92 -6.79 -0.99
N LYS A 87 -41.09 -6.96 0.33
CA LYS A 87 -40.00 -6.81 1.29
C LYS A 87 -38.97 -7.94 1.20
N GLU A 88 -39.41 -9.16 0.88
CA GLU A 88 -38.48 -10.28 0.60
C GLU A 88 -37.71 -10.07 -0.70
N ASP A 89 -38.39 -9.63 -1.77
CA ASP A 89 -37.73 -9.29 -3.03
C ASP A 89 -36.68 -8.18 -2.84
N LEU A 90 -37.01 -7.13 -2.07
CA LEU A 90 -36.03 -6.11 -1.70
C LEU A 90 -34.84 -6.71 -0.94
N ALA A 91 -35.07 -7.58 0.03
CA ALA A 91 -34.02 -8.22 0.80
C ALA A 91 -33.12 -9.10 -0.08
N GLU A 92 -33.70 -9.87 -1.00
CA GLU A 92 -32.98 -10.68 -1.97
C GLU A 92 -32.14 -9.83 -2.92
N ASN A 93 -32.69 -8.72 -3.42
CA ASN A 93 -31.97 -7.77 -4.27
C ASN A 93 -30.81 -7.08 -3.52
N LEU A 94 -31.03 -6.62 -2.29
CA LEU A 94 -29.96 -6.05 -1.45
C LEU A 94 -28.85 -7.08 -1.20
N ASN A 95 -29.20 -8.34 -0.95
CA ASN A 95 -28.20 -9.37 -0.69
C ASN A 95 -27.42 -9.75 -1.97
N SER A 96 -28.13 -10.05 -3.06
CA SER A 96 -27.52 -10.54 -4.30
C SER A 96 -26.76 -9.46 -5.07
N GLN A 97 -27.32 -8.26 -5.21
CA GLN A 97 -26.74 -7.22 -6.06
C GLN A 97 -25.78 -6.28 -5.31
N ILE A 98 -25.93 -6.15 -3.99
CA ILE A 98 -25.11 -5.23 -3.19
C ILE A 98 -24.17 -5.99 -2.28
N VAL A 99 -24.66 -6.85 -1.39
CA VAL A 99 -23.80 -7.53 -0.41
C VAL A 99 -22.79 -8.44 -1.08
N CYS A 100 -23.21 -9.28 -2.02
CA CYS A 100 -22.31 -10.19 -2.73
C CYS A 100 -21.24 -9.42 -3.52
N GLU A 101 -21.66 -8.41 -4.29
CA GLU A 101 -20.74 -7.61 -5.11
C GLU A 101 -19.76 -6.78 -4.27
N LEU A 102 -20.21 -6.14 -3.19
CA LEU A 102 -19.31 -5.42 -2.28
C LEU A 102 -18.32 -6.37 -1.59
N THR A 103 -18.76 -7.58 -1.22
CA THR A 103 -17.87 -8.59 -0.62
C THR A 103 -16.79 -9.01 -1.61
N ARG A 104 -17.18 -9.31 -2.86
CA ARG A 104 -16.25 -9.66 -3.94
C ARG A 104 -15.26 -8.53 -4.22
N TYR A 105 -15.78 -7.32 -4.46
CA TYR A 105 -14.98 -6.14 -4.73
C TYR A 105 -13.99 -5.83 -3.59
N THR A 106 -14.41 -5.93 -2.33
CA THR A 106 -13.53 -5.70 -1.18
C THR A 106 -12.38 -6.70 -1.13
N GLN A 107 -12.61 -7.96 -1.51
CA GLN A 107 -11.57 -8.99 -1.54
C GLN A 107 -10.55 -8.76 -2.69
N GLU A 108 -11.04 -8.35 -3.86
CA GLU A 108 -10.20 -7.94 -4.99
C GLU A 108 -9.34 -6.73 -4.61
N LEU A 109 -9.95 -5.70 -4.03
CA LEU A 109 -9.27 -4.49 -3.58
C LEU A 109 -8.20 -4.76 -2.53
N LYS A 110 -8.46 -5.67 -1.57
CA LYS A 110 -7.44 -6.13 -0.60
C LYS A 110 -6.24 -6.77 -1.27
N THR A 111 -6.48 -7.56 -2.32
CA THR A 111 -5.44 -8.28 -3.05
C THR A 111 -4.62 -7.30 -3.88
N GLU A 112 -5.27 -6.40 -4.60
CA GLU A 112 -4.64 -5.34 -5.37
C GLU A 112 -3.80 -4.41 -4.48
N ARG A 113 -4.37 -3.92 -3.38
CA ARG A 113 -3.65 -3.14 -2.36
C ARG A 113 -2.39 -3.86 -1.90
N LYS A 114 -2.50 -5.15 -1.58
CA LYS A 114 -1.34 -5.94 -1.11
C LYS A 114 -0.23 -5.96 -2.17
N THR A 115 -0.56 -6.12 -3.45
CA THR A 115 0.42 -6.11 -4.55
C THR A 115 1.11 -4.75 -4.67
N HIS A 116 0.35 -3.66 -4.73
CA HIS A 116 0.90 -2.30 -4.83
C HIS A 116 1.85 -1.96 -3.67
N PHE A 117 1.46 -2.28 -2.43
CA PHE A 117 2.34 -2.04 -1.27
C PHE A 117 3.55 -2.98 -1.21
N GLN A 118 3.48 -4.17 -1.79
CA GLN A 118 4.65 -5.03 -1.96
C GLN A 118 5.65 -4.43 -2.96
N ASP A 119 5.17 -3.90 -4.08
CA ASP A 119 6.01 -3.25 -5.08
C ASP A 119 6.63 -1.96 -4.54
N GLY A 120 5.86 -1.16 -3.78
CA GLY A 120 6.39 0.01 -3.07
C GLY A 120 7.51 -0.34 -2.09
N ARG A 121 7.34 -1.39 -1.28
CA ARG A 121 8.38 -1.87 -0.36
C ARG A 121 9.63 -2.36 -1.10
N ARG A 122 9.47 -3.07 -2.22
CA ARG A 122 10.60 -3.49 -3.07
C ARG A 122 11.36 -2.28 -3.62
N ALA A 123 10.65 -1.28 -4.11
CA ALA A 123 11.26 -0.05 -4.63
C ALA A 123 12.01 0.73 -3.53
N GLN A 124 11.47 0.80 -2.31
CA GLN A 124 12.13 1.41 -1.14
C GLN A 124 13.39 0.65 -0.72
N GLN A 125 13.31 -0.69 -0.63
CA GLN A 125 14.47 -1.53 -0.29
C GLN A 125 15.59 -1.40 -1.33
N HIS A 126 15.23 -1.29 -2.62
CA HIS A 126 16.19 -1.08 -3.70
C HIS A 126 16.96 0.23 -3.53
N ILE A 127 16.25 1.35 -3.36
CA ILE A 127 16.92 2.65 -3.22
C ILE A 127 17.72 2.76 -1.92
N GLU A 128 17.25 2.16 -0.83
CA GLU A 128 17.98 2.10 0.44
C GLU A 128 19.28 1.29 0.30
N SER A 129 19.23 0.17 -0.43
CA SER A 129 20.42 -0.66 -0.69
C SER A 129 21.44 0.07 -1.56
N SER A 130 20.99 0.73 -2.63
CA SER A 130 21.83 1.55 -3.50
C SER A 130 22.49 2.71 -2.72
N TRP A 131 21.73 3.37 -1.84
CA TRP A 131 22.27 4.40 -0.93
C TRP A 131 23.34 3.85 0.01
N LYS A 132 23.11 2.68 0.63
CA LYS A 132 24.11 2.03 1.51
C LYS A 132 25.40 1.69 0.78
N GLN A 133 25.30 1.24 -0.48
CA GLN A 133 26.46 0.97 -1.33
C GLN A 133 27.25 2.25 -1.63
N LEU A 134 26.55 3.33 -2.00
CA LEU A 134 27.17 4.64 -2.21
C LEU A 134 27.89 5.11 -0.94
N GLU A 135 27.22 5.09 0.21
CA GLU A 135 27.78 5.53 1.49
C GLU A 135 29.02 4.70 1.89
N SER A 136 29.00 3.38 1.65
CA SER A 136 30.16 2.51 1.86
C SER A 136 31.34 2.89 0.98
N SER A 137 31.10 3.09 -0.33
CA SER A 137 32.15 3.47 -1.29
C SER A 137 32.75 4.84 -0.96
N LYS A 138 31.93 5.81 -0.55
CA LYS A 138 32.34 7.13 -0.11
C LYS A 138 33.25 7.05 1.12
N ARG A 139 32.85 6.30 2.15
CA ARG A 139 33.65 6.13 3.38
C ARG A 139 34.99 5.46 3.11
N ARG A 140 35.05 4.51 2.16
CA ARG A 140 36.31 3.90 1.74
C ARG A 140 37.21 4.93 1.07
N TYR A 141 36.69 5.68 0.11
CA TYR A 141 37.44 6.75 -0.56
C TYR A 141 37.99 7.78 0.43
N GLU A 142 37.16 8.29 1.36
CA GLU A 142 37.59 9.23 2.39
C GLU A 142 38.72 8.68 3.28
N ARG A 143 38.71 7.38 3.57
CA ARG A 143 39.77 6.71 4.35
C ARG A 143 41.06 6.62 3.56
N ASP A 144 40.98 6.16 2.31
CA ASP A 144 42.14 5.99 1.45
C ASP A 144 42.82 7.34 1.14
N CYS A 145 42.03 8.42 0.95
CA CYS A 145 42.55 9.78 0.86
C CYS A 145 43.35 10.19 2.10
N LYS A 146 42.81 9.98 3.31
CA LYS A 146 43.52 10.29 4.56
C LYS A 146 44.78 9.43 4.74
N GLU A 147 44.81 8.22 4.23
CA GLU A 147 46.02 7.38 4.22
C GLU A 147 47.06 7.88 3.21
N ALA A 148 46.63 8.29 2.02
CA ALA A 148 47.50 8.88 1.00
C ALA A 148 48.13 10.19 1.47
N GLU A 149 47.34 11.10 2.04
CA GLU A 149 47.82 12.37 2.61
C GLU A 149 48.86 12.14 3.72
N ARG A 150 48.59 11.19 4.63
CA ARG A 150 49.54 10.83 5.70
C ARG A 150 50.84 10.25 5.14
N ALA A 151 50.75 9.34 4.17
CA ALA A 151 51.93 8.73 3.56
C ALA A 151 52.77 9.76 2.77
N GLN A 152 52.10 10.70 2.09
CA GLN A 152 52.76 11.79 1.37
C GLN A 152 53.50 12.72 2.33
N HIS A 153 52.86 13.16 3.41
CA HIS A 153 53.50 14.00 4.42
C HIS A 153 54.74 13.34 5.06
N ILE A 154 54.70 12.02 5.31
CA ILE A 154 55.86 11.27 5.81
C ILE A 154 56.98 11.22 4.75
N SER A 155 56.62 10.98 3.48
CA SER A 155 57.59 11.00 2.38
C SER A 155 58.28 12.37 2.25
N ASP A 156 57.50 13.45 2.31
CA ASP A 156 58.01 14.82 2.16
C ASP A 156 58.96 15.17 3.32
N ARG A 157 58.65 14.78 4.56
CA ARG A 157 59.55 14.97 5.71
C ARG A 157 60.89 14.26 5.54
N ILE A 158 60.87 12.97 5.16
CA ILE A 158 62.10 12.19 4.98
C ILE A 158 62.93 12.73 3.81
N ASP A 159 62.28 13.27 2.77
CA ASP A 159 62.98 13.89 1.65
C ASP A 159 63.68 15.21 2.00
N VAL A 160 63.18 15.94 3.01
CA VAL A 160 63.79 17.17 3.56
C VAL A 160 64.93 16.87 4.53
N GLU A 161 64.84 15.79 5.33
CA GLU A 161 65.83 15.41 6.36
C GLU A 161 67.05 14.63 5.81
N LYS A 162 67.22 14.53 4.48
CA LYS A 162 68.23 13.68 3.81
C LYS A 162 69.68 13.95 4.22
N THR A 163 70.33 12.93 4.79
CA THR A 163 71.80 12.80 4.86
C THR A 163 72.27 11.66 3.94
N ASP A 164 73.47 11.74 3.36
CA ASP A 164 73.93 10.91 2.23
C ASP A 164 73.84 9.37 2.39
N GLY A 165 73.67 8.84 3.61
CA GLY A 165 73.54 7.41 3.93
C GLY A 165 72.11 6.83 3.89
N GLU A 166 71.06 7.65 3.83
CA GLU A 166 69.66 7.20 4.04
C GLU A 166 68.83 7.07 2.75
N LYS A 167 69.48 7.12 1.58
CA LYS A 167 68.85 7.10 0.25
C LYS A 167 67.91 5.91 0.03
N ARG A 168 68.23 4.73 0.59
CA ARG A 168 67.39 3.52 0.46
C ARG A 168 66.09 3.61 1.28
N CYS A 169 66.10 4.31 2.42
CA CYS A 169 64.91 4.52 3.25
C CYS A 169 63.94 5.50 2.59
N SER A 170 64.46 6.63 2.07
CA SER A 170 63.68 7.63 1.31
C SER A 170 62.96 7.03 0.09
N ILE A 171 63.64 6.19 -0.71
CA ILE A 171 63.02 5.52 -1.87
C ILE A 171 61.84 4.62 -1.47
N LYS A 172 61.99 3.86 -0.38
CA LYS A 172 60.95 2.94 0.11
C LYS A 172 59.72 3.69 0.60
N THR A 173 59.90 4.79 1.33
CA THR A 173 58.79 5.63 1.80
C THR A 173 58.06 6.29 0.65
N ARG A 174 58.79 6.79 -0.35
CA ARG A 174 58.19 7.36 -1.57
C ARG A 174 57.36 6.33 -2.36
N GLN A 175 57.85 5.10 -2.49
CA GLN A 175 57.07 4.01 -3.11
C GLN A 175 55.78 3.73 -2.34
N THR A 176 55.82 3.77 -1.01
CA THR A 176 54.65 3.57 -0.16
C THR A 176 53.62 4.70 -0.34
N ALA A 177 54.06 5.96 -0.41
CA ALA A 177 53.20 7.10 -0.69
C ALA A 177 52.52 6.98 -2.06
N GLN A 178 53.27 6.59 -3.10
CA GLN A 178 52.72 6.36 -4.44
C GLN A 178 51.68 5.23 -4.46
N GLN A 179 51.91 4.13 -3.74
CA GLN A 179 50.93 3.04 -3.62
C GLN A 179 49.65 3.50 -2.93
N LYS A 180 49.76 4.30 -1.86
CA LYS A 180 48.59 4.85 -1.16
C LYS A 180 47.82 5.84 -2.03
N GLN A 181 48.51 6.64 -2.84
CA GLN A 181 47.88 7.51 -3.83
C GLN A 181 47.11 6.72 -4.89
N GLN A 182 47.69 5.63 -5.42
CA GLN A 182 47.01 4.74 -6.36
C GLN A 182 45.76 4.11 -5.75
N ALA A 183 45.84 3.63 -4.51
CA ALA A 183 44.69 3.07 -3.80
C ALA A 183 43.56 4.10 -3.62
N ALA A 184 43.88 5.36 -3.30
CA ALA A 184 42.90 6.44 -3.22
C ALA A 184 42.27 6.76 -4.59
N GLU A 185 43.05 6.69 -5.66
CA GLU A 185 42.56 6.89 -7.04
C GLU A 185 41.62 5.76 -7.49
N GLU A 186 41.91 4.52 -7.09
CA GLU A 186 41.04 3.36 -7.32
C GLU A 186 39.72 3.49 -6.56
N SER A 187 39.76 3.77 -5.25
CA SER A 187 38.54 3.96 -4.47
C SER A 187 37.73 5.19 -4.89
N ARG A 188 38.37 6.22 -5.45
CA ARG A 188 37.67 7.33 -6.12
C ARG A 188 36.84 6.86 -7.31
N LYS A 189 37.39 6.00 -8.17
CA LYS A 189 36.68 5.46 -9.34
C LYS A 189 35.48 4.62 -8.90
N ASP A 190 35.64 3.80 -7.86
CA ASP A 190 34.55 3.01 -7.29
C ASP A 190 33.43 3.88 -6.71
N TYR A 191 33.80 4.95 -5.99
CA TYR A 191 32.86 5.94 -5.47
C TYR A 191 32.10 6.65 -6.59
N VAL A 192 32.80 7.15 -7.62
CA VAL A 192 32.16 7.82 -8.78
C VAL A 192 31.20 6.89 -9.51
N THR A 193 31.58 5.62 -9.69
CA THR A 193 30.71 4.61 -10.31
C THR A 193 29.45 4.38 -9.48
N SER A 194 29.60 4.20 -8.16
CA SER A 194 28.47 4.01 -7.24
C SER A 194 27.58 5.26 -7.17
N LEU A 195 28.15 6.46 -7.28
CA LEU A 195 27.41 7.73 -7.30
C LEU A 195 26.55 7.86 -8.56
N ASN A 196 27.12 7.54 -9.72
CA ASN A 196 26.37 7.58 -10.98
C ASN A 196 25.21 6.58 -10.97
N GLN A 197 25.45 5.36 -10.47
CA GLN A 197 24.40 4.36 -10.32
C GLN A 197 23.30 4.83 -9.37
N PHE A 198 23.67 5.34 -8.19
CA PHE A 198 22.68 5.84 -7.23
C PHE A 198 21.85 6.99 -7.79
N ASN A 199 22.45 7.93 -8.54
CA ASN A 199 21.71 9.02 -9.16
C ASN A 199 20.68 8.50 -10.19
N GLN A 200 21.03 7.47 -10.96
CA GLN A 200 20.10 6.82 -11.88
C GLN A 200 18.98 6.11 -11.12
N ASP A 201 19.30 5.32 -10.11
CA ASP A 201 18.33 4.59 -9.28
C ASP A 201 17.38 5.56 -8.56
N GLN A 202 17.91 6.68 -8.05
CA GLN A 202 17.15 7.72 -7.39
C GLN A 202 16.17 8.37 -8.37
N HIS A 203 16.64 8.71 -9.57
CA HIS A 203 15.77 9.29 -10.60
C HIS A 203 14.66 8.31 -10.99
N GLN A 204 15.00 7.05 -11.23
CA GLN A 204 14.01 6.01 -11.54
C GLN A 204 13.01 5.80 -10.39
N HIS A 205 13.47 5.84 -9.14
CA HIS A 205 12.61 5.69 -7.97
C HIS A 205 11.55 6.79 -7.90
N TYR A 206 11.95 8.06 -7.93
CA TYR A 206 11.05 9.18 -7.71
C TYR A 206 10.28 9.65 -8.95
N HIS A 207 10.81 9.44 -10.16
CA HIS A 207 10.19 9.92 -11.39
C HIS A 207 9.51 8.83 -12.22
N THR A 208 9.70 7.56 -11.87
CA THR A 208 9.09 6.43 -12.60
C THR A 208 8.36 5.49 -11.67
N LEU A 209 9.04 4.89 -10.69
CA LEU A 209 8.47 3.82 -9.86
C LEU A 209 7.40 4.34 -8.90
N VAL A 210 7.72 5.34 -8.06
CA VAL A 210 6.76 5.91 -7.10
C VAL A 210 5.52 6.46 -7.82
N PRO A 211 5.64 7.22 -8.92
CA PRO A 211 4.47 7.67 -9.67
C PRO A 211 3.55 6.55 -10.17
N VAL A 212 4.12 5.45 -10.67
CA VAL A 212 3.36 4.31 -11.19
C VAL A 212 2.73 3.49 -10.07
N ILE A 213 3.43 3.28 -8.96
CA ILE A 213 2.94 2.46 -7.83
C ILE A 213 1.80 3.17 -7.08
N TYR A 214 1.79 4.51 -7.07
CA TYR A 214 0.77 5.30 -6.37
C TYR A 214 -0.41 5.70 -7.26
N GLN A 215 -0.41 5.31 -8.53
CA GLN A 215 -1.50 5.54 -9.48
C GLN A 215 -2.51 4.39 -9.44
#